data_AF-A0A352YT03-F1
#
_entry.id   AF-A0A352YT03-F1
#
_cell.length_a   1.000
_cell.length_b   1.000
_cell.length_c   1.000
_cell.angle_alpha   90.00
_cell.angle_beta   90.00
_cell.angle_gamma   90.00
#
_symmetry.space_group_name_H-M   'P 1'
#
loop_
_entity.id
_entity.type
_entity.pdbx_description
1 polymer ?
#
loop_
_entity_poly.entity_id
_entity_poly.type
_entity_poly.pdbx_seq_one_letter_code
_entity_poly.pdbx_strand_id
1 'polypeptide(L)'
;HMNENEMIEQMWPGGKQPVTDIPYFIINAPEDRASKNYRTGGTYSSPMTLGFYCPTHGASIVYTFEETENPRWLLYSGPLHLKPGNYNIRTKAVRYGYKDSDELKEDFIIK
;
A
#
# COMPACT_ATOMS: atom_id res chain seq x y z
N HIS A 1 1.44 15.34 34.25
CA HIS A 1 0.93 16.19 33.16
C HIS A 1 2.07 16.29 32.17
N MET A 2 1.87 15.86 30.92
CA MET A 2 2.91 15.91 29.91
C MET A 2 2.95 17.32 29.33
N ASN A 3 4.12 17.93 29.24
CA ASN A 3 4.23 19.27 28.63
C ASN A 3 4.22 19.18 27.10
N GLU A 4 3.99 20.30 26.42
CA GLU A 4 3.88 20.35 24.96
C GLU A 4 5.13 19.81 24.25
N ASN A 5 6.33 20.10 24.78
CA ASN A 5 7.59 19.62 24.20
C ASN A 5 7.72 18.09 24.33
N GLU A 6 7.31 17.51 25.45
CA GLU A 6 7.25 16.05 25.65
C GLU A 6 6.23 15.40 24.72
N MET A 7 5.08 16.04 24.47
CA MET A 7 4.09 15.55 23.52
C MET A 7 4.62 15.57 22.08
N ILE A 8 5.33 16.65 21.69
CA ILE A 8 5.97 16.76 20.37
C ILE A 8 7.08 15.71 20.22
N GLU A 9 7.92 15.51 21.23
CA GLU A 9 9.00 14.53 21.20
C GLU A 9 8.46 13.09 21.14
N GLN A 10 7.34 12.80 21.82
CA GLN A 10 6.67 11.50 21.68
C GLN A 10 6.10 11.27 20.29
N MET A 11 5.56 12.32 19.64
CA MET A 11 5.00 12.22 18.30
C MET A 11 6.09 12.17 17.24
N TRP A 12 7.08 13.04 17.33
CA TRP A 12 8.19 13.24 16.39
C TRP A 12 9.54 13.18 17.14
N PRO A 13 10.06 11.98 17.45
CA PRO A 13 11.33 11.83 18.14
C PRO A 13 12.47 12.58 17.44
N GLY A 14 13.19 13.41 18.18
CA GLY A 14 14.23 14.29 17.64
C GLY A 14 13.72 15.37 16.68
N GLY A 15 12.44 15.75 16.79
CA GLY A 15 11.78 16.72 15.92
C GLY A 15 11.59 16.25 14.47
N LYS A 16 11.76 14.95 14.20
CA LYS A 16 11.61 14.37 12.86
C LYS A 16 10.26 13.67 12.75
N GLN A 17 9.41 14.21 11.88
CA GLN A 17 8.16 13.55 11.55
C GLN A 17 8.45 12.18 10.91
N PRO A 18 7.92 11.07 11.48
CA PRO A 18 8.13 9.74 10.93
C PRO A 18 7.41 9.59 9.58
N VAL A 19 7.89 8.66 8.76
CA VAL A 19 7.33 8.35 7.43
C VAL A 19 6.64 7.00 7.51
N THR A 20 5.46 6.89 6.89
CA THR A 20 4.72 5.63 6.78
C THR A 20 5.46 4.67 5.85
N ASP A 21 5.58 3.40 6.23
CA ASP A 21 6.22 2.38 5.40
C ASP A 21 5.46 2.18 4.08
N ILE A 22 6.21 2.00 2.99
CA ILE A 22 5.63 1.72 1.68
C ILE A 22 4.92 0.36 1.72
N PRO A 23 3.65 0.25 1.27
CA PRO A 23 2.92 -1.01 1.21
C PRO A 23 3.64 -2.08 0.37
N TYR A 24 3.27 -3.34 0.56
CA TYR A 24 3.62 -4.44 -0.34
C TYR A 24 2.38 -5.25 -0.73
N PHE A 25 2.50 -5.99 -1.82
CA PHE A 25 1.49 -6.88 -2.36
C PHE A 25 1.60 -8.28 -1.74
N ILE A 26 0.44 -8.85 -1.41
CA ILE A 26 0.24 -10.26 -1.08
C ILE A 26 -0.53 -10.89 -2.23
N ILE A 27 0.12 -11.78 -2.96
CA ILE A 27 -0.43 -12.35 -4.19
C ILE A 27 -0.96 -13.76 -3.88
N ASN A 28 -2.21 -14.02 -4.21
CA ASN A 28 -2.81 -15.35 -4.12
C ASN A 28 -3.28 -15.80 -5.52
N ALA A 29 -2.44 -16.61 -6.16
CA ALA A 29 -2.59 -17.18 -7.49
C ALA A 29 -2.03 -18.63 -7.50
N PRO A 30 -2.30 -19.46 -8.53
CA PRO A 30 -1.71 -20.79 -8.63
C PRO A 30 -0.18 -20.81 -8.59
N GLU A 31 0.46 -19.79 -9.17
CA GLU A 31 1.92 -19.61 -9.23
C GLU A 31 2.50 -19.10 -7.91
N ASP A 32 1.70 -18.42 -7.08
CA ASP A 32 2.10 -17.93 -5.77
C ASP A 32 0.95 -17.91 -4.77
N ARG A 33 1.08 -18.73 -3.72
CA ARG A 33 0.08 -18.88 -2.67
C ARG A 33 0.40 -18.00 -1.47
N ALA A 34 0.54 -16.69 -1.68
CA ALA A 34 0.82 -15.69 -0.66
C ALA A 34 2.10 -15.97 0.14
N SER A 35 3.12 -16.50 -0.53
CA SER A 35 4.35 -16.98 0.13
C SER A 35 5.36 -15.88 0.45
N LYS A 36 5.22 -14.70 -0.17
CA LYS A 36 6.18 -13.59 -0.09
C LYS A 36 5.48 -12.23 -0.11
N ASN A 37 6.24 -11.22 0.30
CA ASN A 37 5.88 -9.81 0.23
C ASN A 37 6.45 -9.22 -1.06
N TYR A 38 5.59 -8.76 -1.98
CA TYR A 38 6.01 -8.25 -3.28
C TYR A 38 5.97 -6.74 -3.35
N ARG A 39 6.95 -6.15 -4.02
CA ARG A 39 6.93 -4.74 -4.46
C ARG A 39 6.99 -4.62 -5.98
N THR A 40 6.64 -5.70 -6.67
CA THR A 40 6.69 -5.80 -8.13
C THR A 40 5.39 -6.41 -8.62
N GLY A 41 4.98 -6.00 -9.81
CA GLY A 41 3.89 -6.60 -10.56
C GLY A 41 4.31 -7.91 -11.23
N GLY A 42 3.47 -8.39 -12.16
CA GLY A 42 3.74 -9.66 -12.83
C GLY A 42 2.65 -10.11 -13.79
N THR A 43 2.89 -11.26 -14.41
CA THR A 43 1.93 -11.94 -15.29
C THR A 43 1.45 -13.24 -14.65
N TYR A 44 0.15 -13.46 -14.65
CA TYR A 44 -0.51 -14.60 -14.02
C TYR A 44 -1.42 -15.32 -15.02
N SER A 45 -1.48 -16.65 -14.95
CA SER A 45 -2.19 -17.47 -15.93
C SER A 45 -3.69 -17.61 -15.67
N SER A 46 -4.18 -17.11 -14.54
CA SER A 46 -5.58 -17.27 -14.13
C SER A 46 -6.02 -16.14 -13.19
N PRO A 47 -7.34 -15.94 -12.99
CA PRO A 47 -7.86 -14.97 -12.03
C PRO A 47 -7.26 -15.15 -10.64
N MET A 48 -6.91 -14.03 -10.00
CA MET A 48 -6.17 -14.04 -8.73
C MET A 48 -6.74 -13.04 -7.73
N THR A 49 -6.25 -13.13 -6.50
CA THR A 49 -6.55 -12.15 -5.46
C THR A 49 -5.27 -11.39 -5.08
N LEU A 50 -5.37 -10.07 -5.04
CA LEU A 50 -4.27 -9.16 -4.68
C LEU A 50 -4.58 -8.45 -3.36
N GLY A 51 -3.82 -8.77 -2.32
CA GLY A 51 -3.87 -8.10 -1.03
C GLY A 51 -2.81 -7.01 -0.88
N PHE A 52 -3.07 -6.01 -0.05
CA PHE A 52 -2.09 -4.98 0.32
C PHE A 52 -1.80 -5.03 1.81
N TYR A 53 -0.57 -4.76 2.19
CA TYR A 53 -0.18 -4.66 3.60
C TYR A 53 0.86 -3.57 3.82
N CYS A 54 0.77 -2.88 4.95
CA CYS A 54 1.75 -1.88 5.41
C CYS A 54 2.24 -2.26 6.82
N PRO A 55 3.56 -2.34 7.07
CA PRO A 55 4.11 -2.59 8.40
C PRO A 55 3.80 -1.52 9.44
N THR A 56 3.58 -0.26 9.03
CA THR A 56 3.28 0.82 9.97
C THR A 56 1.90 0.61 10.62
N HIS A 57 1.91 0.40 11.94
CA HIS A 57 0.69 0.13 12.69
C HIS A 57 -0.31 1.30 12.61
N GLY A 58 -1.58 0.96 12.33
CA GLY A 58 -2.67 1.92 12.21
C GLY A 58 -2.65 2.74 10.91
N ALA A 59 -1.78 2.40 9.95
CA ALA A 59 -1.81 3.01 8.63
C ALA A 59 -3.03 2.50 7.83
N SER A 60 -3.69 3.43 7.13
CA SER A 60 -4.69 3.10 6.11
C SER A 60 -4.00 2.99 4.77
N ILE A 61 -4.44 2.05 3.94
CA ILE A 61 -3.90 1.88 2.58
C ILE A 61 -4.93 2.41 1.59
N VAL A 62 -4.46 3.13 0.58
CA VAL A 62 -5.28 3.59 -0.54
C VAL A 62 -4.67 3.16 -1.85
N TYR A 63 -5.51 2.93 -2.86
CA TYR A 63 -5.06 2.50 -4.18
C TYR A 63 -5.84 3.19 -5.30
N THR A 64 -5.31 3.13 -6.51
CA THR A 64 -5.99 3.59 -7.72
C THR A 64 -5.51 2.80 -8.93
N PHE A 65 -6.33 2.81 -9.98
CA PHE A 65 -5.97 2.31 -11.31
C PHE A 65 -5.69 3.43 -12.31
N GLU A 66 -5.82 4.69 -11.87
CA GLU A 66 -5.65 5.86 -12.72
C GLU A 66 -4.17 6.27 -12.80
N GLU A 67 -3.70 6.54 -14.02
CA GLU A 67 -2.31 6.96 -14.26
C GLU A 67 -2.11 8.48 -14.18
N THR A 68 -3.20 9.25 -14.02
CA THR A 68 -3.15 10.71 -13.97
C THR A 68 -2.39 11.21 -12.74
N GLU A 69 -1.87 12.44 -12.80
CA GLU A 69 -1.14 13.07 -11.69
C GLU A 69 -2.00 13.24 -10.43
N ASN A 70 -3.29 13.55 -10.58
CA ASN A 70 -4.25 13.72 -9.49
C ASN A 70 -5.35 12.65 -9.55
N PRO A 71 -5.03 11.38 -9.27
CA PRO A 71 -6.00 10.30 -9.41
C PRO A 71 -7.01 10.32 -8.26
N ARG A 72 -8.17 9.71 -8.48
CA ARG A 72 -9.06 9.35 -7.38
C ARG A 72 -8.51 8.13 -6.64
N TRP A 73 -8.22 8.32 -5.36
CA TRP A 73 -7.81 7.25 -4.46
C TRP A 73 -9.01 6.52 -3.85
N LEU A 74 -8.94 5.19 -3.85
CA LEU A 74 -9.91 4.29 -3.24
C LEU A 74 -9.34 3.76 -1.92
N LEU A 75 -10.16 3.73 -0.87
CA LEU A 75 -9.77 3.12 0.40
C LEU A 75 -9.69 1.60 0.23
N TYR A 76 -8.58 1.01 0.67
CA TYR A 76 -8.41 -0.44 0.69
C TYR A 76 -9.16 -1.04 1.88
N SER A 77 -10.20 -1.82 1.60
CA SER A 77 -11.03 -2.50 2.62
C SER A 77 -10.93 -4.03 2.58
N GLY A 78 -10.15 -4.58 1.66
CA GLY A 78 -9.97 -6.02 1.50
C GLY A 78 -9.35 -6.40 0.15
N PRO A 79 -8.94 -7.65 -0.03
CA PRO A 79 -8.23 -8.09 -1.22
C PRO A 79 -9.01 -7.86 -2.53
N LEU A 80 -8.30 -7.43 -3.56
CA LEU A 80 -8.86 -7.17 -4.89
C LEU A 80 -8.94 -8.47 -5.69
N HIS A 81 -10.09 -8.76 -6.30
CA HIS A 81 -10.23 -9.90 -7.22
C HIS A 81 -9.94 -9.44 -8.66
N LEU A 82 -8.80 -9.87 -9.20
CA LEU A 82 -8.37 -9.51 -10.54
C LEU A 82 -8.80 -10.60 -11.55
N LYS A 83 -9.68 -10.21 -12.47
CA LYS A 83 -10.12 -11.02 -13.62
C LYS A 83 -9.13 -10.88 -14.79
N PRO A 84 -9.23 -11.68 -15.87
CA PRO A 84 -8.37 -11.53 -17.04
C PRO A 84 -8.38 -10.09 -17.56
N GLY A 85 -7.19 -9.52 -17.80
CA GLY A 85 -7.00 -8.11 -18.13
C GLY A 85 -5.67 -7.54 -17.65
N ASN A 86 -5.45 -6.25 -17.96
CA ASN A 86 -4.28 -5.49 -17.56
C ASN A 86 -4.68 -4.47 -16.48
N TYR A 87 -3.93 -4.42 -15.38
CA TYR A 87 -4.17 -3.51 -14.26
C TYR A 87 -2.89 -2.76 -13.94
N ASN A 88 -2.90 -1.44 -14.10
CA ASN A 88 -1.89 -0.56 -13.50
C ASN A 88 -2.37 -0.24 -12.09
N ILE A 89 -1.62 -0.64 -11.06
CA ILE A 89 -2.01 -0.46 -9.67
C ILE A 89 -1.01 0.46 -9.00
N ARG A 90 -1.51 1.57 -8.49
CA ARG A 90 -0.79 2.49 -7.61
C ARG A 90 -1.34 2.33 -6.21
N THR A 91 -0.48 2.23 -5.21
CA THR A 91 -0.88 2.13 -3.80
C THR A 91 0.05 2.91 -2.90
N LYS A 92 -0.48 3.51 -1.84
CA LYS A 92 0.30 4.16 -0.77
C LYS A 92 -0.37 3.98 0.59
N ALA A 93 0.40 4.17 1.65
CA ALA A 93 -0.09 4.12 3.02
C ALA A 93 -0.09 5.51 3.66
N VAL A 94 -1.12 5.77 4.46
CA VAL A 94 -1.36 7.04 5.14
C VAL A 94 -1.59 6.76 6.63
N ARG A 95 -0.84 7.44 7.49
CA ARG A 95 -1.02 7.38 8.96
C ARG A 95 -1.08 8.80 9.51
N TYR A 96 -2.17 9.12 10.21
CA TYR A 96 -2.28 10.42 10.88
C TYR A 96 -1.10 10.68 11.82
N GLY A 97 -0.48 11.86 11.72
CA GLY A 97 0.72 12.24 12.45
C GLY A 97 2.04 11.91 11.74
N TYR A 98 2.02 11.07 10.71
CA TYR A 98 3.17 10.66 9.90
C TYR A 98 3.12 11.34 8.54
N LYS A 99 4.25 11.35 7.83
CA LYS A 99 4.23 11.58 6.38
C LYS A 99 3.68 10.35 5.67
N ASP A 100 2.97 10.57 4.58
CA ASP A 100 2.54 9.50 3.66
C ASP A 100 3.76 8.69 3.19
N SER A 101 3.52 7.41 2.85
CA SER A 101 4.54 6.63 2.16
C SER A 101 4.73 7.13 0.73
N ASP A 102 5.86 6.77 0.12
CA ASP A 102 5.98 6.82 -1.34
C ASP A 102 4.94 5.89 -1.99
N GLU A 103 4.58 6.19 -3.24
CA GLU A 103 3.72 5.34 -4.05
C GLU A 103 4.46 4.10 -4.52
N LEU A 104 3.82 2.93 -4.38
CA LEU A 104 4.18 1.71 -5.08
C LEU A 104 3.31 1.59 -6.33
N LYS A 105 3.92 1.62 -7.52
CA LYS A 105 3.24 1.53 -8.82
C LYS A 105 3.72 0.30 -9.57
N GLU A 106 2.79 -0.59 -9.92
CA GLU A 106 3.11 -1.85 -10.59
C GLU A 106 2.01 -2.30 -11.55
N ASP A 107 2.39 -3.07 -12.56
CA ASP A 107 1.48 -3.61 -13.59
C ASP A 107 1.22 -5.11 -13.38
N PHE A 108 -0.06 -5.49 -13.48
CA PHE A 108 -0.51 -6.87 -13.37
C PHE A 108 -1.23 -7.29 -14.66
N ILE A 109 -0.74 -8.36 -15.29
CA ILE A 109 -1.34 -8.95 -16.49
C ILE A 109 -1.93 -10.30 -16.12
N ILE A 110 -3.26 -10.41 -16.20
CA ILE A 110 -3.99 -11.65 -15.93
C ILE A 110 -4.46 -12.22 -17.26
N LYS A 111 -3.96 -13.41 -17.62
CA LYS A 111 -4.30 -14.08 -18.88
C LYS A 111 -5.70 -14.70 -18.86
#